data_AF-A0A5Q8CCG5-F1
#
_entry.id   AF-A0A5Q8CCG5-F1
#
_cell.length_a   1.000
_cell.length_b   1.000
_cell.length_c   1.000
_cell.angle_alpha   90.00
_cell.angle_beta   90.00
_cell.angle_gamma   90.00
#
_symmetry.space_group_name_H-M   'P 1'
#
loop_
_entity.id
_entity.type
_entity.pdbx_description
1 polymer ?
#
loop_
_entity_poly.entity_id
_entity_poly.type
_entity_poly.pdbx_seq_one_letter_code
_entity_poly.pdbx_strand_id
1 'polypeptide(L)' 'MTSEAPPFWWEKPDWRVLALSPVSAMYGMVAGRRMRRAPREKVAAPVLC' A
#
# COMPACT_ATOMS: atom_id res chain seq x y z
N MET A 1 -18.92 5.35 -19.44
CA MET A 1 -18.10 5.76 -18.28
C MET A 1 -17.41 4.52 -17.75
N THR A 2 -16.37 4.09 -18.46
CA THR A 2 -15.70 2.82 -18.15
C THR A 2 -14.64 3.08 -17.10
N SER A 3 -14.79 2.36 -16.00
CA SER A 3 -13.79 2.13 -14.97
C SER A 3 -12.60 1.36 -15.57
N GLU A 4 -11.83 1.99 -16.46
CA GLU A 4 -10.53 1.45 -16.83
C GLU A 4 -9.49 2.04 -15.88
N ALA A 5 -8.89 1.17 -15.06
CA ALA A 5 -7.76 1.55 -14.26
C ALA A 5 -6.73 2.23 -15.16
N PRO A 6 -6.11 3.35 -14.70
CA PRO A 6 -5.17 4.08 -15.54
C PRO A 6 -4.06 3.16 -16.05
N PRO A 7 -3.62 3.33 -17.30
CA PRO A 7 -2.89 2.31 -18.06
C PRO A 7 -1.58 1.87 -17.40
N PHE A 8 -0.96 2.73 -16.57
CA PHE A 8 0.22 2.41 -15.77
C PHE A 8 0.08 1.17 -14.87
N TRP A 9 -1.15 0.76 -14.51
CA TRP A 9 -1.39 -0.46 -13.72
C TRP A 9 -1.08 -1.75 -14.49
N TRP A 10 -1.17 -1.72 -15.82
CA TRP A 10 -1.00 -2.88 -16.70
C TRP A 10 0.29 -2.81 -17.52
N GLU A 11 1.01 -1.70 -17.44
CA GLU A 11 2.28 -1.48 -18.12
C GLU A 11 3.44 -2.15 -17.37
N LYS A 12 4.49 -2.50 -18.12
CA LYS A 12 5.70 -3.06 -17.53
C LYS A 12 6.42 -1.97 -16.71
N PRO A 13 6.94 -2.31 -15.52
CA PRO A 13 7.71 -1.36 -14.73
C PRO A 13 8.98 -0.92 -15.48
N ASP A 14 9.24 0.38 -15.46
CA ASP A 14 10.45 0.98 -16.01
C ASP A 14 11.54 1.16 -14.94
N TRP A 15 12.68 1.72 -15.34
CA TRP A 15 13.80 1.96 -14.42
C TRP A 15 13.45 2.95 -13.29
N ARG A 16 12.44 3.81 -13.48
CA ARG A 16 12.00 4.76 -12.45
C ARG A 16 11.45 4.02 -11.23
N VAL A 17 10.83 2.86 -11.45
CA VAL A 17 10.39 1.97 -10.36
C VAL A 17 11.58 1.49 -9.53
N LEU A 18 12.68 1.11 -10.18
CA LEU A 18 13.89 0.70 -9.47
C LEU A 18 14.50 1.86 -8.68
N ALA A 19 14.56 3.06 -9.28
CA ALA A 19 15.05 4.26 -8.61
C ALA A 19 14.21 4.64 -7.38
N LEU A 20 12.89 4.42 -7.42
CA LEU A 20 11.97 4.72 -6.32
C LEU A 20 11.83 3.56 -5.31
N SER A 21 12.26 2.35 -5.66
CA SER A 21 12.15 1.17 -4.81
C SER A 21 12.71 1.31 -3.39
N PRO A 22 13.87 1.97 -3.12
CA PRO A 22 14.36 2.11 -1.75
C PRO A 22 13.44 2.98 -0.89
N VAL A 23 12.85 4.04 -1.46
CA VAL A 23 11.91 4.93 -0.76
C VAL A 23 10.62 4.18 -0.45
N SER A 24 10.09 3.45 -1.43
CA SER A 24 8.92 2.58 -1.25
C SER A 24 9.15 1.51 -0.18
N ALA A 25 10.34 0.89 -0.16
CA ALA A 25 10.72 -0.09 0.85
C ALA A 25 10.77 0.51 2.26
N MET A 26 11.36 1.70 2.41
CA MET A 26 11.39 2.42 3.68
C MET A 26 9.97 2.72 4.17
N TYR A 27 9.11 3.22 3.28
CA TYR A 27 7.70 3.46 3.60
C TYR A 27 7.01 2.16 4.05
N GLY A 28 7.14 1.08 3.28
CA GLY A 28 6.54 -0.22 3.60
C GLY A 28 7.01 -0.77 4.95
N MET A 29 8.29 -0.60 5.27
CA MET A 29 8.84 -1.01 6.57
C MET A 29 8.20 -0.24 7.73
N VAL A 30 8.09 1.08 7.62
CA VAL A 30 7.49 1.94 8.66
C VAL A 30 5.99 1.67 8.80
N ALA A 31 5.27 1.63 7.68
CA ALA A 31 3.83 1.34 7.67
C ALA A 31 3.56 -0.05 8.28
N GLY A 32 4.30 -1.07 7.88
CA GLY A 32 4.18 -2.42 8.43
C GLY A 32 4.51 -2.47 9.93
N ARG A 33 5.54 -1.74 10.39
CA ARG A 33 5.85 -1.64 11.82
C ARG A 33 4.71 -0.98 12.59
N ARG A 34 4.10 0.08 12.06
CA ARG A 34 2.95 0.76 12.68
C ARG A 34 1.75 -0.17 12.76
N MET A 35 1.36 -0.83 11.67
CA MET A 35 0.22 -1.75 11.67
C MET A 35 0.38 -2.92 12.66
N ARG A 36 1.60 -3.48 12.79
CA ARG A 36 1.87 -4.56 13.73
C ARG A 36 1.81 -4.13 15.20
N ARG A 37 2.23 -2.90 15.50
CA ARG A 37 2.39 -2.37 16.85
C ARG A 37 1.25 -1.45 17.31
N ALA A 38 0.37 -1.04 16.40
CA ALA A 38 -0.74 -0.17 16.72
C ALA A 38 -1.63 -0.82 17.80
N PRO A 39 -2.11 -0.04 18.79
CA PRO A 39 -3.08 -0.54 19.75
C PRO A 39 -4.32 -1.02 19.00
N ARG A 40 -4.82 -2.21 19.37
CA ARG A 40 -6.03 -2.79 18.79
C ARG A 40 -7.21 -2.40 19.66
N GLU A 41 -8.12 -1.62 19.09
CA GLU A 41 -9.38 -1.29 19.74
C GLU A 41 -10.38 -2.44 19.53
N LYS A 42 -11.04 -2.86 20.61
CA LYS A 42 -12.06 -3.92 20.52
C LYS A 42 -13.41 -3.26 20.27
N VAL A 43 -13.93 -3.47 19.07
CA VAL A 43 -15.27 -3.00 18.70
C VAL A 43 -16.29 -4.09 19.04
N ALA A 44 -17.34 -3.75 19.78
CA ALA A 44 -18.43 -4.67 20.15
C ALA A 44 -19.44 -4.91 19.01
N ALA A 45 -19.00 -4.73 17.77
CA ALA A 45 -19.78 -4.89 16.55
C ALA A 45 -18.89 -5.43 15.42
N PRO A 46 -19.46 -6.11 14.41
CA PRO A 46 -18.73 -6.50 13.21
C PRO A 46 -18.18 -5.27 12.49
N VAL A 47 -16.91 -5.33 12.09
CA VAL A 47 -16.23 -4.28 11.33
C VAL A 47 -15.99 -4.79 9.90
N LEU A 48 -16.38 -4.00 8.91
CA LEU A 48 -16.03 -4.22 7.51
C LEU A 48 -14.91 -3.23 7.14
N CYS A 49 -13.83 -3.75 6.54
CA CYS A 49 -12.69 -2.99 6.06
C CYS A 49 -12.79 -2.74 4.56
#